data_AF-A0A7S2XZP7-F1
#
_entry.id   AF-A0A7S2XZP7-F1
#
_cell.length_a   1.000
_cell.length_b   1.000
_cell.length_c   1.000
_cell.angle_alpha   90.00
_cell.angle_beta   90.00
_cell.angle_gamma   90.00
#
_symmetry.space_group_name_H-M   'P 1'
#
loop_
_entity.id
_entity.type
_entity.pdbx_description
1 polymer ?
#
loop_
_entity_poly.entity_id
_entity_poly.type
_entity_poly.pdbx_seq_one_letter_code
_entity_poly.pdbx_strand_id
1 'polypeptide(L)'
;GQGTRLGFNGPKGTMPIGLPSGKSLFALFCERIRRLQELVDNFLPSTDECKAILQGLDLENCGWGSQKSQIPVYIMTSDLNHDAVCAYFKEHSYFGLQKKDVFFFRQGTLPCLTPEGRMILESPGRIATAPDGNGGVYL
;
A
#
# COMPACT_ATOMS: atom_id res chain seq x y z
N GLY A 1 4.15 8.50 -4.02
CA GLY A 1 5.19 9.45 -4.48
C GLY A 1 5.55 9.20 -5.94
N GLN A 2 5.93 10.27 -6.66
CA GLN A 2 6.24 10.20 -8.11
C GLN A 2 7.66 9.66 -8.40
N GLY A 3 7.82 9.00 -9.54
CA GLY A 3 9.08 8.43 -10.02
C GLY A 3 10.04 9.39 -10.74
N THR A 4 9.82 10.71 -10.68
CA THR A 4 10.56 11.69 -11.49
C THR A 4 12.09 11.63 -11.32
N ARG A 5 12.59 11.44 -10.10
CA ARG A 5 14.04 11.29 -9.84
C ARG A 5 14.68 10.07 -10.51
N LEU A 6 13.88 9.09 -10.90
CA LEU A 6 14.30 7.86 -11.59
C LEU A 6 14.14 7.97 -13.11
N GLY A 7 13.78 9.15 -13.64
CA GLY A 7 13.46 9.33 -15.06
C GLY A 7 12.13 8.69 -15.47
N PHE A 8 11.30 8.28 -14.52
CA PHE A 8 10.03 7.59 -14.79
C PHE A 8 8.84 8.53 -14.65
N ASN A 9 8.02 8.63 -15.71
CA ASN A 9 6.83 9.47 -15.73
C ASN A 9 5.61 8.71 -15.20
N GLY A 10 5.53 8.59 -13.87
CA GLY A 10 4.40 7.95 -13.20
C GLY A 10 4.66 7.70 -11.71
N PRO A 11 3.69 7.13 -10.98
CA PRO A 11 3.89 6.77 -9.59
C PRO A 11 5.00 5.74 -9.47
N LYS A 12 5.94 5.93 -8.54
CA LYS A 12 7.13 5.07 -8.44
C LYS A 12 6.79 3.58 -8.35
N GLY A 13 5.70 3.23 -7.66
CA GLY A 13 5.27 1.83 -7.51
C GLY A 13 4.88 1.14 -8.83
N THR A 14 4.56 1.91 -9.88
CA THR A 14 4.22 1.37 -11.21
C THR A 14 5.46 1.12 -12.08
N MET A 15 6.64 1.55 -11.63
CA MET A 15 7.88 1.45 -12.40
C MET A 15 8.34 -0.01 -12.57
N PRO A 16 8.62 -0.48 -13.80
CA PRO A 16 9.35 -1.72 -14.02
C PRO A 16 10.84 -1.51 -13.73
N ILE A 17 11.43 -2.40 -12.94
CA ILE A 17 12.84 -2.30 -12.52
C ILE A 17 13.79 -3.14 -13.38
N GLY A 18 13.37 -3.54 -14.59
CA GLY A 18 14.20 -4.28 -15.54
C GLY A 18 14.38 -5.77 -15.24
N LEU A 19 13.54 -6.38 -14.40
CA LEU A 19 13.54 -7.82 -14.20
C LEU A 19 12.95 -8.56 -15.41
N PRO A 20 13.37 -9.81 -15.71
CA PRO A 20 12.85 -10.59 -16.84
C PRO A 20 11.32 -10.78 -16.84
N SER A 21 10.69 -10.71 -15.67
CA SER A 21 9.24 -10.81 -15.53
C SER A 21 8.47 -9.56 -15.99
N GLY A 22 9.16 -8.44 -16.21
CA GLY A 22 8.54 -7.15 -16.54
C GLY A 22 7.71 -6.53 -15.41
N LYS A 23 7.68 -7.13 -14.21
CA LYS A 23 6.80 -6.73 -13.12
C LYS A 23 7.20 -5.38 -12.52
N SER A 24 6.19 -4.58 -12.21
CA SER A 24 6.32 -3.34 -11.44
C SER A 24 6.60 -3.60 -9.95
N LEU A 25 7.05 -2.57 -9.23
CA LEU A 25 7.24 -2.65 -7.77
C LEU A 25 5.95 -3.03 -7.03
N PHE A 26 4.78 -2.51 -7.43
CA PHE A 26 3.49 -2.88 -6.84
C PHE A 26 3.15 -4.35 -7.08
N ALA A 27 3.40 -4.87 -8.29
CA ALA A 27 3.17 -6.28 -8.58
C ALA A 27 4.05 -7.19 -7.69
N LEU A 28 5.34 -6.88 -7.58
CA LEU A 28 6.27 -7.63 -6.72
C LEU A 28 5.86 -7.57 -5.24
N PHE A 29 5.41 -6.41 -4.76
CA PHE A 29 4.90 -6.25 -3.39
C PHE A 29 3.66 -7.11 -3.15
N CYS A 30 2.65 -7.01 -4.02
CA CYS A 30 1.39 -7.75 -3.86
C CYS A 30 1.59 -9.27 -3.98
N GLU A 31 2.50 -9.73 -4.83
CA GLU A 31 2.84 -11.15 -4.92
C GLU A 31 3.47 -11.70 -3.65
N ARG A 32 4.27 -10.90 -2.93
CA ARG A 32 4.80 -11.28 -1.61
C ARG A 32 3.69 -11.43 -0.59
N ILE A 33 2.73 -10.50 -0.57
CA ILE A 33 1.55 -10.57 0.31
C ILE A 33 0.74 -11.84 -0.01
N ARG A 34 0.45 -12.09 -1.29
CA ARG A 34 -0.28 -13.28 -1.72
C ARG A 34 0.47 -14.56 -1.36
N ARG A 35 1.80 -14.57 -1.51
CA ARG A 35 2.61 -15.74 -1.13
C ARG A 35 2.58 -15.98 0.38
N LEU A 36 2.59 -14.93 1.20
CA LEU A 36 2.42 -15.07 2.64
C LEU A 36 1.04 -15.63 3.00
N GLN A 37 -0.03 -15.14 2.35
CA GLN A 37 -1.37 -15.70 2.53
C GLN A 37 -1.41 -17.19 2.18
N GLU A 38 -0.86 -17.59 1.04
CA GLU A 38 -0.77 -19.00 0.65
C GLU A 38 0.05 -19.83 1.64
N LEU A 39 1.16 -19.32 2.16
CA LEU A 39 1.97 -20.04 3.14
C LEU A 39 1.20 -20.25 4.44
N VAL A 40 0.52 -19.21 4.91
CA VAL A 40 -0.34 -19.26 6.10
C VAL A 40 -1.49 -20.25 5.89
N ASP A 41 -2.17 -20.19 4.75
CA ASP A 41 -3.32 -21.04 4.44
C ASP A 41 -2.94 -22.53 4.26
N ASN A 42 -1.73 -22.83 3.76
CA ASN A 42 -1.30 -24.21 3.48
C ASN A 42 -0.45 -24.85 4.58
N PHE A 43 0.25 -24.06 5.39
CA PHE A 43 1.22 -24.58 6.37
C PHE A 43 0.83 -24.37 7.82
N LEU A 44 -0.20 -23.57 8.13
CA LEU A 44 -0.67 -23.50 9.50
C LEU A 44 -1.50 -24.75 9.84
N PRO A 45 -1.25 -25.37 11.01
CA PRO A 45 -2.05 -26.49 11.45
C PRO A 45 -3.53 -26.11 11.50
N SER A 46 -4.40 -27.10 11.31
CA SER A 46 -5.83 -26.93 11.56
C SER A 46 -6.07 -26.40 12.97
N THR A 47 -7.22 -25.78 13.21
CA THR A 47 -7.59 -25.27 14.54
C THR A 47 -7.47 -26.35 15.61
N ASP A 48 -7.79 -27.61 15.26
CA ASP A 48 -7.70 -28.76 16.16
C ASP A 48 -6.25 -29.15 16.48
N GLU A 49 -5.35 -29.12 15.50
CA GLU A 49 -3.91 -29.35 15.72
C GLU A 49 -3.28 -28.21 16.55
N CYS A 50 -3.68 -26.97 16.32
CA CYS A 50 -3.27 -25.83 17.15
C CYS A 50 -3.78 -25.94 18.58
N LYS A 51 -5.01 -26.40 18.82
CA LYS A 51 -5.56 -26.65 20.17
C LYS A 51 -4.74 -27.67 20.95
N ALA A 52 -4.17 -28.66 20.27
CA ALA A 52 -3.30 -29.66 20.89
C ALA A 52 -1.93 -29.09 21.31
N ILE A 53 -1.39 -28.12 20.56
CA ILE A 53 -0.06 -27.51 20.80
C ILE A 53 -0.13 -26.31 21.75
N LEU A 54 -1.17 -25.48 21.60
CA LEU A 54 -1.35 -24.19 22.28
C LEU A 54 -2.39 -24.29 23.39
N GLN A 55 -2.13 -25.15 24.37
CA GLN A 55 -3.03 -25.34 25.52
C GLN A 55 -3.27 -24.02 26.27
N GLY A 56 -4.53 -23.64 26.44
CA GLY A 56 -4.93 -22.45 27.23
C GLY A 56 -5.16 -21.16 26.44
N LEU A 57 -5.01 -21.18 25.10
CA LEU A 57 -5.44 -20.08 24.24
C LEU A 57 -6.88 -20.29 23.76
N ASP A 58 -7.72 -19.25 23.83
CA ASP A 58 -9.08 -19.27 23.27
C ASP A 58 -9.01 -19.23 21.74
N LEU A 59 -8.83 -20.42 21.15
CA LEU A 59 -8.73 -20.60 19.71
C LEU A 59 -10.09 -20.51 18.99
N GLU A 60 -11.20 -20.48 19.74
CA GLU A 60 -12.55 -20.47 19.16
C GLU A 60 -12.94 -19.07 18.68
N ASN A 61 -12.41 -18.02 19.30
CA ASN A 61 -12.70 -16.62 18.95
C ASN A 61 -11.67 -15.96 18.02
N CYS A 62 -10.52 -16.59 17.75
CA CYS A 62 -9.45 -15.95 16.96
C CYS A 62 -9.54 -16.21 15.44
N GLY A 63 -10.47 -17.05 14.98
CA GLY A 63 -10.69 -17.31 13.55
C GLY A 63 -9.55 -18.06 12.85
N TRP A 64 -8.63 -18.66 13.62
CA TRP A 64 -7.46 -19.34 13.09
C TRP A 64 -7.86 -20.68 12.44
N GLY A 65 -7.55 -20.85 11.15
CA GLY A 65 -7.79 -22.09 10.39
C GLY A 65 -9.19 -22.23 9.78
N SER A 66 -10.12 -21.30 10.06
CA SER A 66 -11.50 -21.36 9.54
C SER A 66 -11.76 -20.47 8.31
N GLN A 67 -10.84 -19.54 7.99
CA GLN A 67 -10.98 -18.57 6.90
C GLN A 67 -9.66 -18.36 6.17
N LYS A 68 -9.76 -17.99 4.88
CA LYS A 68 -8.61 -17.59 4.07
C LYS A 68 -7.91 -16.41 4.74
N SER A 69 -6.60 -16.48 4.91
CA SER A 69 -5.82 -15.44 5.57
C SER A 69 -5.94 -14.09 4.86
N GLN A 70 -6.16 -13.04 5.65
CA GLN A 70 -6.35 -11.68 5.15
C GLN A 70 -5.22 -10.80 5.63
N ILE A 71 -4.55 -10.12 4.70
CA ILE A 71 -3.54 -9.11 5.00
C ILE A 71 -4.01 -7.80 4.38
N PRO A 72 -4.62 -6.89 5.16
CA PRO A 72 -5.02 -5.58 4.68
C PRO A 72 -3.80 -4.78 4.21
N VAL A 73 -3.90 -4.19 3.03
CA VAL A 73 -2.86 -3.35 2.42
C VAL A 73 -3.38 -1.91 2.32
N TYR A 74 -2.75 -1.01 3.08
CA TYR A 74 -3.03 0.41 3.04
C TYR A 74 -1.99 1.12 2.17
N ILE A 75 -2.45 1.80 1.12
CA ILE A 75 -1.62 2.48 0.13
C ILE A 75 -1.84 3.98 0.28
N MET A 76 -0.86 4.62 0.93
CA MET A 76 -0.80 6.07 1.03
C MET A 76 -0.33 6.69 -0.29
N THR A 77 -1.13 7.61 -0.81
CA THR A 77 -0.91 8.32 -2.07
C THR A 77 -0.83 9.81 -1.84
N SER A 78 -0.45 10.58 -2.85
CA SER A 78 -0.60 12.04 -2.85
C SER A 78 -1.66 12.45 -3.87
N ASP A 79 -2.18 13.66 -3.80
CA ASP A 79 -3.12 14.20 -4.80
C ASP A 79 -2.62 13.98 -6.24
N LEU A 80 -1.33 14.25 -6.46
CA LEU A 80 -0.69 14.10 -7.78
C LEU A 80 -0.74 12.67 -8.38
N ASN A 81 -0.83 11.62 -7.55
CA ASN A 81 -0.72 10.24 -8.04
C ASN A 81 -1.87 9.32 -7.63
N HIS A 82 -2.82 9.78 -6.82
CA HIS A 82 -3.87 8.92 -6.29
C HIS A 82 -4.65 8.22 -7.41
N ASP A 83 -5.18 8.98 -8.37
CA ASP A 83 -6.05 8.42 -9.41
C ASP A 83 -5.27 7.46 -10.32
N ALA A 84 -4.02 7.79 -10.65
CA ALA A 84 -3.14 6.93 -11.42
C ALA A 84 -2.84 5.60 -10.70
N VAL A 85 -2.59 5.63 -9.38
CA VAL A 85 -2.36 4.42 -8.58
C VAL A 85 -3.63 3.58 -8.49
N CYS A 86 -4.78 4.19 -8.18
CA CYS A 86 -6.06 3.50 -8.11
C CYS A 86 -6.43 2.83 -9.44
N ALA A 87 -6.26 3.54 -10.56
CA ALA A 87 -6.50 3.01 -11.89
C ALA A 87 -5.56 1.83 -12.19
N TYR A 88 -4.27 1.96 -11.89
CA TYR A 88 -3.27 0.92 -12.13
C TYR A 88 -3.58 -0.38 -11.37
N PHE A 89 -3.97 -0.29 -10.09
CA PHE A 89 -4.41 -1.45 -9.32
C PHE A 89 -5.67 -2.09 -9.90
N LYS A 90 -6.65 -1.28 -10.31
CA LYS A 90 -7.89 -1.79 -10.92
C LYS A 90 -7.63 -2.51 -12.23
N GLU A 91 -6.81 -1.93 -13.11
CA GLU A 91 -6.41 -2.51 -14.40
C GLU A 91 -5.73 -3.87 -14.23
N HIS A 92 -4.90 -4.01 -13.21
CA HIS A 92 -4.17 -5.25 -12.91
C HIS A 92 -4.94 -6.20 -11.97
N SER A 93 -6.25 -6.01 -11.81
CA SER A 93 -7.11 -6.84 -10.95
C SER A 93 -6.52 -7.02 -9.53
N TYR A 94 -6.03 -5.92 -8.96
CA TYR A 94 -5.39 -5.85 -7.64
C TYR A 94 -4.22 -6.84 -7.45
N PHE A 95 -3.57 -7.25 -8.56
CA PHE A 95 -2.48 -8.23 -8.58
C PHE A 95 -2.85 -9.56 -7.90
N GLY A 96 -4.13 -9.93 -7.94
CA GLY A 96 -4.66 -11.15 -7.33
C GLY A 96 -4.98 -11.03 -5.84
N LEU A 97 -4.80 -9.86 -5.22
CA LEU A 97 -5.32 -9.58 -3.88
C LEU A 97 -6.85 -9.35 -3.95
N GLN A 98 -7.54 -9.58 -2.83
CA GLN A 98 -8.96 -9.24 -2.76
C GLN A 98 -9.12 -7.72 -2.69
N LYS A 99 -9.97 -7.14 -3.55
CA LYS A 99 -10.24 -5.69 -3.56
C LYS A 99 -10.64 -5.15 -2.19
N LYS A 100 -11.40 -5.92 -1.39
CA LYS A 100 -11.84 -5.52 -0.04
C LYS A 100 -10.69 -5.35 0.96
N ASP A 101 -9.51 -5.90 0.66
CA ASP A 101 -8.33 -5.86 1.52
C ASP A 101 -7.33 -4.77 1.05
N VAL A 102 -7.62 -4.02 -0.02
CA VAL A 102 -6.74 -2.96 -0.54
C VAL A 102 -7.39 -1.59 -0.36
N PHE A 103 -6.80 -0.77 0.50
CA PHE A 103 -7.32 0.53 0.89
C PHE A 103 -6.41 1.64 0.38
N PHE A 104 -6.97 2.62 -0.32
CA PHE A 104 -6.24 3.80 -0.78
C PHE A 104 -6.65 5.01 0.03
N PHE A 105 -5.68 5.80 0.46
CA PHE A 105 -5.91 7.07 1.11
C PHE A 105 -4.88 8.10 0.64
N ARG A 106 -5.26 9.37 0.70
CA ARG A 106 -4.42 10.50 0.31
C ARG A 106 -3.77 11.07 1.57
N GLN A 107 -2.46 11.28 1.53
CA GLN A 107 -1.76 12.07 2.53
C GLN A 107 -2.08 13.56 2.35
N GLY A 108 -1.85 14.35 3.39
CA GLY A 108 -2.01 15.79 3.36
C GLY A 108 -0.91 16.53 2.59
N THR A 109 -1.01 17.86 2.62
CA THR A 109 0.01 18.75 2.09
C THR A 109 0.26 19.90 3.05
N LEU A 110 1.48 20.42 3.06
CA LEU A 110 1.86 21.63 3.78
C LEU A 110 2.19 22.76 2.80
N PRO A 111 1.91 24.03 3.16
CA PRO A 111 2.36 25.19 2.39
C PRO A 111 3.88 25.23 2.27
N CYS A 112 4.38 25.56 1.08
CA CYS A 112 5.79 25.87 0.89
C CYS A 112 6.09 27.27 1.44
N LEU A 113 7.18 27.42 2.19
CA LEU A 113 7.58 28.67 2.82
C LEU A 113 8.91 29.17 2.25
N THR A 114 9.07 30.50 2.18
CA THR A 114 10.39 31.12 2.01
C THR A 114 11.21 30.97 3.29
N PRO A 115 12.54 31.16 3.27
CA PRO A 115 13.36 31.13 4.48
C PRO A 115 12.90 32.10 5.58
N GLU A 116 12.21 33.17 5.21
CA GLU A 116 11.63 34.16 6.14
C GLU A 116 10.24 33.74 6.68
N GLY A 117 9.74 32.55 6.34
CA GLY A 117 8.47 32.03 6.81
C GLY A 117 7.24 32.52 6.05
N ARG A 118 7.40 33.13 4.87
CA ARG A 118 6.26 33.58 4.05
C ARG A 118 5.78 32.46 3.13
N MET A 119 4.45 32.36 2.92
CA MET A 119 3.89 31.39 1.98
C MET A 119 4.30 31.71 0.54
N ILE A 120 4.68 30.69 -0.21
CA ILE A 120 5.00 30.78 -1.64
C ILE A 120 3.70 30.60 -2.43
N LEU A 121 3.50 31.41 -3.46
CA LEU A 121 2.39 31.25 -4.40
C LEU A 121 2.82 30.40 -5.61
N GLU A 122 1.99 29.44 -6.00
CA GLU A 122 2.15 28.69 -7.25
C GLU A 122 1.68 29.53 -8.44
N SER A 123 0.58 30.27 -8.25
CA SER A 123 -0.01 31.21 -9.21
C SER A 123 -0.83 32.27 -8.46
N PRO A 124 -1.27 33.37 -9.10
CA PRO A 124 -2.14 34.36 -8.45
C PRO A 124 -3.39 33.68 -7.86
N GLY A 125 -3.58 33.81 -6.54
CA GLY A 125 -4.71 33.20 -5.82
C GLY A 125 -4.52 31.73 -5.42
N ARG A 126 -3.36 31.10 -5.68
CA ARG A 126 -3.08 29.70 -5.32
C ARG A 126 -1.75 29.56 -4.57
N ILE A 127 -1.81 29.01 -3.35
CA ILE A 127 -0.64 28.73 -2.52
C ILE A 127 0.07 27.49 -3.06
N ALA A 128 1.40 27.55 -3.15
CA ALA A 128 2.22 26.40 -3.45
C ALA A 128 2.27 25.46 -2.25
N THR A 129 1.95 24.19 -2.47
CA THR A 129 1.92 23.14 -1.45
C THR A 129 2.78 21.96 -1.85
N ALA A 130 3.30 21.24 -0.86
CA ALA A 130 4.01 19.98 -1.06
C ALA A 130 3.49 18.91 -0.10
N PRO A 131 3.67 17.61 -0.42
CA PRO A 131 3.49 16.52 0.54
C PRO A 131 4.05 16.84 1.92
N ASP A 132 3.26 16.58 2.95
CA ASP A 132 3.61 16.77 4.37
C ASP A 132 4.63 15.76 4.92
N GLY A 133 5.06 14.82 4.07
CA GLY A 133 6.03 13.78 4.40
C GLY A 133 5.36 12.45 4.76
N ASN A 134 6.17 11.42 5.00
CA ASN A 134 5.62 10.12 5.37
C ASN A 134 4.96 10.12 6.77
N GLY A 135 5.34 11.09 7.63
CA GLY A 135 4.70 11.32 8.92
C GLY A 135 3.24 11.79 8.82
N GLY A 136 2.77 12.26 7.65
CA GLY A 136 1.36 12.57 7.41
C GLY A 136 0.42 11.37 7.53
N VAL A 137 0.95 10.15 7.68
CA VAL A 137 0.16 8.92 7.91
C VAL A 137 -0.70 8.97 9.19
N TYR A 138 -0.37 9.84 10.15
CA TYR A 138 -1.08 9.95 11.44
C TYR A 138 -2.15 11.05 11.48
N LEU A 139 -2.30 11.83 10.40
CA LEU A 139 -3.22 12.96 10.29
C LEU A 139 -4.48 12.56 9.49
#